data_AF-A0A4S5BCB0-F1
#
_entry.id   AF-A0A4S5BCB0-F1
#
_cell.length_a   1.000
_cell.length_b   1.000
_cell.length_c   1.000
_cell.angle_alpha   90.00
_cell.angle_beta   90.00
_cell.angle_gamma   90.00
#
_symmetry.space_group_name_H-M   'P 1'
#
loop_
_entity.id
_entity.type
_entity.pdbx_description
1 polymer ?
#
loop_
_entity_poly.entity_id
_entity_poly.type
_entity_poly.pdbx_seq_one_letter_code
_entity_poly.pdbx_strand_id
1 'polypeptide(L)'
;MKRGFKAHAENLATELRSETGTPLLGAFDPFAFSSMYGIPVVKLSELEGPERDYLLGSGNDVFSGMLIPNRAGVVILINDSHSIQRQRATFCHEIAHFVLEHPFEISFSADRSCGLGGEYEEEAV
;
A
#
# COMPACT_ATOMS: atom_id res chain seq x y z
N MET A 1 -1.26 -3.90 -18.89
CA MET A 1 -2.41 -2.96 -18.67
C MET A 1 -3.46 -2.97 -19.79
N LYS A 2 -4.75 -3.01 -19.42
CA LYS A 2 -5.88 -2.95 -20.37
C LYS A 2 -6.03 -1.56 -21.03
N ARG A 3 -6.52 -1.51 -22.28
CA ARG A 3 -6.78 -0.24 -22.97
C ARG A 3 -7.83 0.58 -22.21
N GLY A 4 -7.49 1.83 -21.86
CA GLY A 4 -8.35 2.73 -21.10
C GLY A 4 -8.10 2.73 -19.58
N PHE A 5 -7.30 1.80 -19.06
CA PHE A 5 -6.99 1.73 -17.63
C PHE A 5 -6.35 3.02 -17.11
N LYS A 6 -5.37 3.57 -17.83
CA LYS A 6 -4.67 4.80 -17.38
C LYS A 6 -5.64 5.97 -17.15
N ALA A 7 -6.60 6.17 -18.06
CA ALA A 7 -7.61 7.21 -17.91
C ALA A 7 -8.55 6.91 -16.73
N HIS A 8 -8.89 5.64 -16.50
CA HIS A 8 -9.66 5.22 -15.32
C HIS A 8 -8.92 5.51 -14.01
N ALA A 9 -7.64 5.12 -13.91
CA ALA A 9 -6.81 5.38 -12.75
C ALA A 9 -6.60 6.89 -12.48
N GLU A 10 -6.39 7.69 -13.54
CA GLU A 10 -6.28 9.16 -13.43
C GLU A 10 -7.59 9.81 -12.94
N ASN A 11 -8.74 9.34 -13.43
CA ASN A 11 -10.05 9.82 -12.97
C ASN A 11 -10.28 9.46 -11.49
N LEU A 12 -10.01 8.21 -11.12
CA LEU A 12 -10.14 7.72 -9.75
C LEU A 12 -9.22 8.50 -8.79
N ALA A 13 -7.96 8.72 -9.16
CA ALA A 13 -7.04 9.54 -8.38
C ALA A 13 -7.55 10.99 -8.20
N THR A 14 -8.21 11.55 -9.22
CA THR A 14 -8.81 12.89 -9.15
C THR A 14 -10.00 12.91 -8.18
N GLU A 15 -10.85 11.89 -8.23
CA GLU A 15 -11.99 11.71 -7.30
C GLU A 15 -11.51 11.62 -5.84
N LEU A 16 -10.56 10.72 -5.54
CA LEU A 16 -10.03 10.56 -4.17
C LEU A 16 -9.36 11.84 -3.63
N ARG A 17 -8.70 12.61 -4.50
CA ARG A 17 -8.11 13.90 -4.11
C ARG A 17 -9.20 14.90 -3.74
N SER A 18 -10.28 14.95 -4.51
CA SER A 18 -11.43 15.79 -4.19
C SER A 18 -12.07 15.40 -2.85
N GLU A 19 -12.23 14.10 -2.59
CA GLU A 19 -12.83 13.58 -1.35
C GLU A 19 -11.97 13.89 -0.12
N THR A 20 -10.65 13.74 -0.24
CA THR A 20 -9.70 14.02 0.85
C THR A 20 -9.39 15.50 1.04
N GLY A 21 -9.94 16.38 0.21
CA GLY A 21 -9.63 17.81 0.22
C GLY A 21 -8.19 18.12 -0.20
N THR A 22 -7.51 17.18 -0.87
CA THR A 22 -6.14 17.36 -1.36
C THR A 22 -6.19 18.20 -2.64
N PRO A 23 -5.46 19.33 -2.72
CA PRO A 23 -5.35 20.09 -3.97
C PRO A 23 -4.86 19.20 -5.11
N LEU A 24 -5.31 19.47 -6.35
CA LEU A 24 -4.95 18.65 -7.53
C LEU A 24 -3.42 18.49 -7.70
N LEU A 25 -2.66 19.53 -7.38
CA LEU A 25 -1.19 19.55 -7.42
C LEU A 25 -0.54 19.36 -6.04
N GLY A 26 -1.33 19.13 -5.00
CA GLY A 26 -0.85 18.88 -3.64
C GLY A 26 -0.28 17.47 -3.49
N ALA A 27 0.63 17.29 -2.54
CA ALA A 27 1.08 15.95 -2.17
C ALA A 27 -0.09 15.18 -1.54
N PHE A 28 -0.45 14.04 -2.12
CA PHE A 28 -1.43 13.15 -1.52
C PHE A 28 -0.88 12.60 -0.20
N ASP A 29 -1.68 12.67 0.86
CA ASP A 29 -1.32 12.15 2.18
C ASP A 29 -2.01 10.81 2.43
N PRO A 30 -1.31 9.67 2.23
CA PRO A 30 -1.90 8.36 2.40
C PRO A 30 -2.27 8.05 3.88
N PHE A 31 -1.64 8.74 4.84
CA PHE A 31 -1.99 8.61 6.25
C PHE A 31 -3.31 9.33 6.56
N ALA A 32 -3.55 10.49 5.95
CA ALA A 32 -4.84 11.17 6.07
C ALA A 32 -5.96 10.37 5.39
N PHE A 33 -5.68 9.81 4.21
CA PHE A 33 -6.61 8.92 3.50
C PHE A 33 -7.00 7.71 4.37
N SER A 34 -6.03 6.94 4.85
CA SER A 34 -6.32 5.76 5.68
C SER A 34 -7.13 6.08 6.94
N SER A 35 -6.82 7.20 7.61
CA SER A 35 -7.60 7.68 8.75
C SER A 35 -9.06 7.98 8.39
N MET A 36 -9.29 8.65 7.25
CA MET A 36 -10.63 8.98 6.76
C MET A 36 -11.46 7.75 6.39
N TYR A 37 -10.84 6.74 5.77
CA TYR A 37 -11.51 5.51 5.32
C TYR A 37 -11.52 4.42 6.40
N GLY A 38 -10.99 4.71 7.60
CA GLY A 38 -10.95 3.75 8.71
C GLY A 38 -10.04 2.54 8.44
N ILE A 39 -9.03 2.69 7.57
CA ILE A 39 -8.05 1.65 7.27
C ILE A 39 -6.97 1.69 8.35
N PRO A 40 -6.84 0.66 9.21
CA PRO A 40 -5.81 0.64 10.23
C PRO A 40 -4.42 0.55 9.60
N VAL A 41 -3.48 1.31 10.14
CA VAL A 41 -2.06 1.26 9.77
C VAL A 41 -1.28 0.74 10.96
N VAL A 42 -0.60 -0.39 10.78
CA VAL A 42 0.30 -0.99 11.76
C VAL A 42 1.72 -0.71 11.33
N LYS A 43 2.54 -0.22 12.25
CA LYS A 43 3.97 -0.06 12.00
C LYS A 43 4.68 -1.38 12.26
N LEU A 44 5.64 -1.73 11.42
CA LEU A 44 6.45 -2.92 11.61
C LEU A 44 7.14 -2.91 12.98
N SER A 45 7.57 -1.74 13.46
CA SER A 45 8.17 -1.57 14.79
C SER A 45 7.23 -1.89 15.97
N GLU A 46 5.91 -1.90 15.76
CA GLU A 46 4.90 -2.21 16.78
C GLU A 46 4.67 -3.73 16.91
N LEU A 47 5.20 -4.54 16.00
CA LEU A 47 5.10 -6.00 16.06
C LEU A 47 6.14 -6.59 17.01
N GLU A 48 6.03 -7.89 17.27
CA GLU A 48 6.98 -8.67 18.05
C GLU A 48 7.48 -9.88 17.26
N GLY A 49 8.70 -10.33 17.55
CA GLY A 49 9.30 -11.52 16.94
C GLY A 49 10.67 -11.26 16.29
N PRO A 50 11.48 -12.32 16.09
CA PRO A 50 12.82 -12.18 15.51
C PRO A 50 12.80 -11.72 14.04
N GLU A 51 11.76 -12.05 13.29
CA GLU A 51 11.59 -11.61 11.90
C GLU A 51 11.44 -10.09 11.80
N ARG A 52 10.74 -9.47 12.76
CA ARG A 52 10.64 -8.01 12.85
C ARG A 52 12.03 -7.38 12.93
N ASP A 53 12.89 -7.87 13.82
CA ASP A 53 14.22 -7.30 14.03
C ASP A 53 15.09 -7.39 12.78
N TYR A 54 14.98 -8.50 12.05
CA TYR A 54 15.62 -8.65 10.75
C TYR A 54 15.11 -7.63 9.74
N LEU A 55 13.78 -7.50 9.59
CA LEU A 55 13.14 -6.60 8.61
C LEU A 55 13.29 -5.10 8.95
N LEU A 56 13.52 -4.76 10.22
CA LEU A 56 13.88 -3.39 10.64
C LEU A 56 15.39 -3.12 10.49
N GLY A 57 16.22 -4.17 10.44
CA GLY A 57 17.68 -4.10 10.45
C GLY A 57 18.32 -4.53 9.13
N SER A 58 18.98 -5.69 9.13
CA SER A 58 19.78 -6.15 7.99
C SER A 58 18.97 -6.61 6.77
N GLY A 59 17.67 -6.90 6.95
CA GLY A 59 16.73 -7.25 5.90
C GLY A 59 15.80 -6.10 5.51
N ASN A 60 16.22 -4.85 5.74
CA ASN A 60 15.37 -3.67 5.57
C ASN A 60 14.80 -3.49 4.16
N ASP A 61 15.51 -3.94 3.15
CA ASP A 61 15.12 -3.86 1.74
C ASP A 61 14.18 -4.99 1.30
N VAL A 62 13.99 -6.02 2.11
CA VAL A 62 13.15 -7.19 1.80
C VAL A 62 11.66 -6.89 1.93
N PHE A 63 11.29 -5.98 2.83
CA PHE A 63 9.89 -5.65 3.11
C PHE A 63 9.70 -4.14 3.29
N SER A 64 8.84 -3.54 2.48
CA SER A 64 8.47 -2.11 2.60
C SER A 64 7.09 -1.91 3.20
N GLY A 65 6.13 -2.77 2.85
CA GLY A 65 4.76 -2.72 3.32
C GLY A 65 3.91 -3.81 2.69
N MET A 66 2.67 -3.94 3.17
CA MET A 66 1.69 -4.91 2.66
C MET A 66 0.28 -4.51 3.08
N LEU A 67 -0.66 -4.68 2.15
CA LEU A 67 -2.10 -4.68 2.41
C LEU A 67 -2.59 -6.08 2.81
N ILE A 68 -3.12 -6.20 4.02
CA ILE A 68 -3.53 -7.47 4.62
C ILE A 68 -5.07 -7.50 4.72
N PRO A 69 -5.76 -8.40 4.01
CA PRO A 69 -7.21 -8.55 4.19
C PRO A 69 -7.52 -9.09 5.59
N ASN A 70 -8.56 -8.54 6.21
CA ASN A 70 -9.10 -9.03 7.47
C ASN A 70 -10.62 -9.26 7.34
N ARG A 71 -11.29 -9.71 8.41
CA ARG A 71 -12.73 -10.01 8.37
C ARG A 71 -13.63 -8.81 8.05
N ALA A 72 -13.15 -7.58 8.23
CA ALA A 72 -13.92 -6.35 8.13
C ALA A 72 -13.43 -5.40 7.01
N GLY A 73 -12.40 -5.79 6.24
CA GLY A 73 -11.76 -4.93 5.25
C GLY A 73 -10.28 -5.27 5.13
N VAL A 74 -9.42 -4.28 5.29
CA VAL A 74 -7.97 -4.39 5.12
C VAL A 74 -7.23 -3.69 6.25
N VAL A 75 -5.99 -4.11 6.50
CA VAL A 75 -5.01 -3.45 7.37
C VAL A 75 -3.75 -3.21 6.55
N ILE A 76 -3.13 -2.06 6.73
CA ILE A 76 -1.87 -1.74 6.07
C ILE A 76 -0.74 -1.92 7.06
N LEU A 77 0.22 -2.79 6.75
CA LEU A 77 1.49 -2.92 7.47
C LEU A 77 2.55 -2.13 6.72
N ILE A 78 3.27 -1.23 7.40
CA ILE A 78 4.34 -0.41 6.81
C ILE A 78 5.65 -0.62 7.59
N ASN A 79 6.76 -0.72 6.87
CA ASN A 79 8.08 -0.66 7.45
C ASN A 79 8.45 0.80 7.80
N ASP A 80 8.20 1.19 9.04
CA ASP A 80 8.39 2.56 9.52
C ASP A 80 9.87 2.94 9.77
N SER A 81 10.80 2.03 9.54
CA SER A 81 12.25 2.32 9.52
C SER A 81 12.73 2.94 8.20
N HIS A 82 11.94 2.84 7.12
CA HIS A 82 12.24 3.49 5.84
C HIS A 82 12.12 5.01 5.93
N SER A 83 12.72 5.73 4.97
CA SER A 83 12.53 7.18 4.86
C SER A 83 11.05 7.51 4.68
N ILE A 84 10.61 8.69 5.14
CA ILE A 84 9.21 9.12 5.01
C ILE A 84 8.75 9.13 3.54
N GLN A 85 9.65 9.43 2.60
CA GLN A 85 9.36 9.38 1.16
C GLN A 85 9.07 7.95 0.70
N ARG A 86 9.87 6.98 1.14
CA ARG A 86 9.68 5.57 0.81
C ARG A 86 8.41 5.03 1.45
N GLN A 87 8.15 5.35 2.72
CA GLN A 87 6.90 4.99 3.38
C GLN A 87 5.68 5.51 2.63
N ARG A 88 5.68 6.80 2.24
CA ARG A 88 4.56 7.38 1.46
C ARG A 88 4.38 6.71 0.12
N ALA A 89 5.47 6.41 -0.60
CA ALA A 89 5.40 5.73 -1.89
C ALA A 89 4.82 4.32 -1.75
N THR A 90 5.32 3.53 -0.80
CA THR A 90 4.80 2.20 -0.50
C THR A 90 3.34 2.26 -0.08
N PHE A 91 2.96 3.19 0.78
CA PHE A 91 1.58 3.33 1.22
C PHE A 91 0.66 3.67 0.03
N CYS A 92 1.02 4.64 -0.83
CA CYS A 92 0.23 4.94 -2.02
C CYS A 92 0.05 3.70 -2.92
N HIS A 93 1.08 2.88 -3.08
CA HIS A 93 1.01 1.62 -3.82
C HIS A 93 0.02 0.63 -3.18
N GLU A 94 0.09 0.41 -1.86
CA GLU A 94 -0.89 -0.45 -1.16
C GLU A 94 -2.32 0.09 -1.25
N ILE A 95 -2.51 1.42 -1.14
CA ILE A 95 -3.82 2.06 -1.35
C ILE A 95 -4.31 1.83 -2.78
N ALA A 96 -3.44 1.88 -3.79
CA ALA A 96 -3.84 1.63 -5.16
C ALA A 96 -4.43 0.22 -5.32
N HIS A 97 -3.84 -0.80 -4.69
CA HIS A 97 -4.43 -2.14 -4.66
C HIS A 97 -5.83 -2.16 -4.00
N PHE A 98 -6.02 -1.41 -2.92
CA PHE A 98 -7.31 -1.30 -2.26
C PHE A 98 -8.37 -0.60 -3.14
N VAL A 99 -8.04 0.56 -3.70
CA VAL A 99 -8.99 1.40 -4.43
C VAL A 99 -9.30 0.82 -5.82
N LEU A 100 -8.33 0.17 -6.47
CA LEU A 100 -8.57 -0.54 -7.73
C LEU A 100 -9.25 -1.90 -7.54
N GLU A 101 -9.58 -2.26 -6.29
CA GLU A 101 -10.22 -3.52 -5.93
C GLU A 101 -9.48 -4.75 -6.49
N HIS A 102 -8.14 -4.69 -6.48
CA HIS A 102 -7.33 -5.83 -6.90
C HIS A 102 -7.62 -7.02 -5.98
N PRO A 103 -7.81 -8.24 -6.53
CA PRO A 103 -8.13 -9.41 -5.72
C PRO A 103 -6.99 -9.69 -4.73
N PHE A 104 -7.29 -9.72 -3.44
CA PHE A 104 -6.32 -10.05 -2.39
C PHE A 104 -6.14 -11.58 -2.31
N GLU A 105 -5.30 -12.13 -3.18
CA GLU A 105 -4.81 -13.49 -2.97
C GLU A 105 -3.66 -13.43 -1.97
N ILE A 106 -3.84 -14.02 -0.78
CA ILE A 106 -2.71 -14.36 0.10
C ILE A 106 -1.92 -15.45 -0.63
N SER A 107 -1.02 -15.05 -1.54
CA SER A 107 -0.11 -15.96 -2.20
C SER A 107 1.08 -16.21 -1.27
N PHE A 108 0.99 -17.26 -0.46
CA PHE A 108 2.18 -17.82 0.18
C PHE A 108 2.92 -18.67 -0.85
N SER A 109 3.64 -18.02 -1.76
CA SER A 109 4.62 -18.68 -2.62
C SER A 109 5.99 -18.57 -1.94
N ALA A 110 6.68 -19.70 -1.77
CA ALA A 110 8.00 -19.80 -1.13
C ALA A 110 9.13 -19.07 -1.90
N ASP A 111 8.78 -18.23 -2.86
CA ASP A 111 9.67 -17.59 -3.82
C ASP A 111 9.52 -16.08 -3.68
N ARG A 112 10.39 -15.48 -2.85
CA ARG A 112 10.92 -14.07 -2.82
C ARG A 112 10.11 -12.88 -3.38
N SER A 113 8.81 -12.96 -3.58
CA SER A 113 7.96 -11.82 -3.96
C SER A 113 6.64 -11.94 -3.22
N CYS A 114 6.46 -11.06 -2.23
CA CYS A 114 5.13 -10.70 -1.76
C CYS A 114 4.55 -9.74 -2.82
N GLY A 115 3.54 -10.15 -3.57
CA GLY A 115 2.94 -9.34 -4.63
C GLY A 115 1.67 -9.98 -5.17
N LEU A 116 0.75 -9.16 -5.67
CA LEU A 116 -0.58 -9.56 -6.14
C LEU A 116 -0.57 -10.16 -7.56
N GLY A 117 0.59 -10.38 -8.17
CA GLY A 117 0.74 -10.90 -9.54
C GLY A 117 0.96 -9.78 -10.56
N GLY A 118 1.68 -10.08 -11.65
CA GLY A 118 2.34 -9.06 -12.48
C GLY A 118 1.43 -7.99 -13.09
N GLU A 119 0.21 -8.33 -13.51
CA GLU A 119 -0.71 -7.34 -14.11
C GLU A 119 -1.23 -6.32 -13.09
N TYR A 120 -1.51 -6.76 -11.85
CA TYR A 120 -2.03 -5.88 -10.79
C TYR A 120 -0.94 -4.99 -10.19
N GLU A 121 0.29 -5.51 -10.14
CA GLU A 121 1.48 -4.72 -9.76
C GLU A 121 1.72 -3.58 -10.74
N GLU A 122 1.64 -3.83 -12.05
CA GLU A 122 1.75 -2.77 -13.08
C GLU A 122 0.66 -1.69 -12.95
N GLU A 123 -0.55 -2.08 -12.52
CA GLU A 123 -1.70 -1.18 -12.37
C GLU A 123 -1.63 -0.33 -11.09
N ALA A 124 -0.87 -0.76 -10.08
CA ALA A 124 -0.71 -0.07 -8.79
C ALA A 124 0.51 0.87 -8.69
N VAL A 125 1.32 1.01 -9.75
CA VAL A 125 2.54 1.86 -9.79
C VAL A 125 2.26 3.30 -10.21
#